data_AF-A0A521GVM1-F1
#
_entry.id   AF-A0A521GVM1-F1
#
_cell.length_a   1.000
_cell.length_b   1.000
_cell.length_c   1.000
_cell.angle_alpha   90.00
_cell.angle_beta   90.00
_cell.angle_gamma   90.00
#
_symmetry.space_group_name_H-M   'P 1'
#
loop_
_entity.id
_entity.type
_entity.pdbx_description
1 polymer ?
#
loop_
_entity_poly.entity_id
_entity_poly.type
_entity_poly.pdbx_seq_one_letter_code
_entity_poly.pdbx_strand_id
1 'polypeptide(L)'
;MAHPPESESFAVKSGFAGAPEDWAELIQTIVAMANTSGGAILLEGHSCSAHELDSSRIDDRVNQYVGPRVRGITSATSAERHCRIQVPESDTKPHMFRGDEADQALLHAGQVWVRRGPKNEPATPDDVERMIRQRVAGSLEDLRLRVLTAEGPGAGDGPVPVRLSSEPGALPIVPDIDKTHPFSTRTLGKELGKGQNWTAAAVACLQLKGKPEFWFGSKGMHGYAIQRYTERALAALRAKLQEDPAWDPFAELRRRGLRPGRGGEKT
;
A
#
# COMPACT_ATOMS: atom_id res chain seq x y z
N MET A 1 2.80 43.57 6.04
CA MET A 1 3.09 42.89 4.76
C MET A 1 1.76 42.41 4.19
N ALA A 2 1.55 42.46 2.87
CA ALA A 2 0.37 41.85 2.27
C ALA A 2 0.53 40.32 2.27
N HIS A 3 -0.40 39.59 2.87
CA HIS A 3 -0.46 38.13 2.82
C HIS A 3 -1.16 37.68 1.53
N PRO A 4 -0.92 36.44 1.05
CA PRO A 4 -1.66 35.91 -0.09
C PRO A 4 -3.17 35.84 0.24
N PRO A 5 -4.06 35.88 -0.77
CA PRO A 5 -5.48 35.68 -0.55
C PRO A 5 -5.75 34.29 0.02
N GLU A 6 -6.84 34.16 0.79
CA GLU A 6 -7.27 32.87 1.30
C GLU A 6 -7.53 31.87 0.17
N SER A 7 -7.12 30.63 0.41
CA SER A 7 -7.14 29.56 -0.58
C SER A 7 -7.23 28.20 0.12
N GLU A 8 -7.15 27.13 -0.66
CA GLU A 8 -7.13 25.76 -0.14
C GLU A 8 -5.90 25.51 0.75
N SER A 9 -4.78 26.18 0.49
CA SER A 9 -3.52 26.01 1.23
C SER A 9 -3.15 27.21 2.11
N PHE A 10 -4.01 28.22 2.20
CA PHE A 10 -3.80 29.39 3.05
C PHE A 10 -5.10 29.87 3.71
N ALA A 11 -5.07 30.06 5.03
CA ALA A 11 -6.19 30.59 5.80
C ALA A 11 -5.75 31.76 6.67
N VAL A 12 -6.63 32.73 6.86
CA VAL A 12 -6.45 33.83 7.82
C VAL A 12 -7.56 33.74 8.86
N LYS A 13 -7.20 33.77 10.14
CA LYS A 13 -8.14 33.76 11.26
C LYS A 13 -7.79 34.92 12.19
N SER A 14 -8.74 35.82 12.40
CA SER A 14 -8.55 37.01 13.24
C SER A 14 -9.22 36.85 14.59
N GLY A 15 -8.68 37.48 15.63
CA GLY A 15 -9.36 37.60 16.93
C GLY A 15 -9.41 36.33 17.77
N PHE A 16 -8.49 35.39 17.54
CA PHE A 16 -8.39 34.15 18.30
C PHE A 16 -8.10 34.43 19.78
N ALA A 17 -9.07 34.13 20.65
CA ALA A 17 -8.98 34.36 22.09
C ALA A 17 -8.66 33.10 22.89
N GLY A 18 -8.67 31.93 22.23
CA GLY A 18 -8.43 30.64 22.88
C GLY A 18 -9.68 30.08 23.58
N ALA A 19 -10.87 30.62 23.26
CA ALA A 19 -12.13 30.05 23.70
C ALA A 19 -12.35 28.66 23.07
N PRO A 20 -13.20 27.79 23.66
CA PRO A 20 -13.51 26.48 23.10
C PRO A 20 -13.95 26.53 21.62
N GLU A 21 -14.73 27.53 21.24
CA GLU A 21 -15.23 27.74 19.88
C GLU A 21 -14.11 28.12 18.92
N ASP A 22 -13.19 29.00 19.33
CA ASP A 22 -12.01 29.38 18.55
C ASP A 22 -11.14 28.15 18.26
N TRP A 23 -10.94 27.31 19.29
CA TRP A 23 -10.20 26.06 19.15
C TRP A 23 -10.91 25.08 18.23
N ALA A 24 -12.22 24.93 18.33
CA ALA A 24 -13.00 24.07 17.46
C ALA A 24 -12.82 24.46 15.98
N GLU A 25 -12.95 25.75 15.66
CA GLU A 25 -12.74 26.26 14.30
C GLU A 25 -11.30 26.08 13.80
N LEU A 26 -10.31 26.30 14.67
CA LEU A 26 -8.91 26.13 14.33
C LEU A 26 -8.59 24.66 14.05
N ILE A 27 -9.03 23.75 14.93
CA ILE A 27 -8.84 22.30 14.78
C ILE A 27 -9.50 21.82 13.48
N GLN A 28 -10.74 22.24 13.22
CA GLN A 28 -11.44 21.93 11.98
C GLN A 28 -10.65 22.39 10.74
N THR A 29 -10.07 23.59 10.78
CA THR A 29 -9.24 24.12 9.69
C THR A 29 -7.96 23.31 9.49
N ILE A 30 -7.27 22.95 10.58
CA ILE A 30 -6.04 22.13 10.53
C ILE A 30 -6.36 20.75 9.93
N VAL A 31 -7.42 20.10 10.40
CA VAL A 31 -7.84 18.78 9.91
C VAL A 31 -8.24 18.84 8.44
N ALA A 32 -8.98 19.88 8.04
CA ALA A 32 -9.35 20.12 6.65
C ALA A 32 -8.13 20.29 5.72
N MET A 33 -7.11 21.03 6.15
CA MET A 33 -5.84 21.17 5.42
C MET A 33 -5.07 19.85 5.35
N ALA A 34 -4.96 19.12 6.47
CA ALA A 34 -4.25 17.84 6.52
C ALA A 34 -4.89 16.77 5.59
N ASN A 35 -6.22 16.77 5.47
CA ASN A 35 -6.98 15.90 4.57
C ASN A 35 -6.93 16.33 3.09
N THR A 36 -6.45 17.53 2.80
CA THR A 36 -6.33 18.05 1.43
C THR A 36 -4.87 18.10 1.01
N SER A 37 -4.30 19.30 0.87
CA SER A 37 -2.96 19.53 0.30
C SER A 37 -1.98 20.11 1.34
N GLY A 38 -2.37 20.10 2.62
CA GLY A 38 -1.68 20.89 3.65
C GLY A 38 -1.85 22.39 3.42
N GLY A 39 -1.06 23.19 4.11
CA GLY A 39 -1.10 24.64 3.98
C GLY A 39 -0.56 25.38 5.19
N ALA A 40 -0.88 26.67 5.26
CA ALA A 40 -0.57 27.52 6.39
C ALA A 40 -1.80 28.29 6.86
N ILE A 41 -1.91 28.46 8.17
CA ILE A 41 -2.92 29.28 8.83
C ILE A 41 -2.18 30.45 9.48
N LEU A 42 -2.63 31.67 9.20
CA LEU A 42 -2.18 32.87 9.89
C LEU A 42 -3.24 33.30 10.91
N LEU A 43 -2.89 33.24 12.19
CA LEU A 43 -3.68 33.83 13.26
C LEU A 43 -3.27 35.29 13.45
N GLU A 44 -4.19 36.23 13.23
CA GLU A 44 -3.96 37.67 13.39
C GLU A 44 -4.61 38.20 14.68
N GLY A 45 -3.82 38.90 15.50
CA GLY A 45 -4.33 39.59 16.69
C GLY A 45 -4.83 38.65 17.79
N HIS A 46 -4.14 37.52 18.03
CA HIS A 46 -4.55 36.59 19.10
C HIS A 46 -4.32 37.20 20.50
N SER A 47 -5.18 36.89 21.46
CA SER A 47 -5.07 37.37 22.86
C SER A 47 -4.63 36.29 23.85
N CYS A 48 -4.63 35.02 23.43
CA CYS A 48 -4.13 33.88 24.20
C CYS A 48 -2.60 33.91 24.37
N SER A 49 -2.09 33.10 25.30
CA SER A 49 -0.64 33.07 25.57
C SER A 49 0.11 32.40 24.42
N ALA A 50 1.33 32.87 24.11
CA ALA A 50 2.17 32.26 23.07
C ALA A 50 2.47 30.77 23.34
N HIS A 51 2.49 30.35 24.61
CA HIS A 51 2.67 28.95 25.00
C HIS A 51 1.49 28.06 24.57
N GLU A 52 0.26 28.58 24.57
CA GLU A 52 -0.91 27.80 24.09
C GLU A 52 -0.87 27.55 22.59
N LEU A 53 -0.15 28.39 21.85
CA LEU A 53 0.04 28.29 20.41
C LEU A 53 1.37 27.62 20.04
N ASP A 54 2.07 27.00 20.99
CA ASP A 54 3.27 26.23 20.66
C ASP A 54 2.91 24.98 19.84
N SER A 55 3.90 24.45 19.11
CA SER A 55 3.66 23.37 18.15
C SER A 55 3.15 22.10 18.82
N SER A 56 3.67 21.79 20.01
CA SER A 56 3.28 20.60 20.77
C SER A 56 1.87 20.69 21.33
N ARG A 57 1.45 21.86 21.83
CA ARG A 57 0.11 22.09 22.37
C ARG A 57 -0.94 22.04 21.28
N ILE A 58 -0.67 22.64 20.12
CA ILE A 58 -1.55 22.54 18.97
C ILE A 58 -1.65 21.08 18.51
N ASP A 59 -0.52 20.37 18.40
CA ASP A 59 -0.51 18.98 17.98
C ASP A 59 -1.29 18.08 18.94
N ASP A 60 -1.06 18.18 20.25
CA ASP A 60 -1.78 17.40 21.26
C ASP A 60 -3.28 17.71 21.24
N ARG A 61 -3.65 18.98 21.12
CA ARG A 61 -5.05 19.40 21.12
C ARG A 61 -5.79 18.99 19.88
N VAL A 62 -5.19 19.09 18.69
CA VAL A 62 -5.78 18.56 17.45
C VAL A 62 -6.00 17.05 17.56
N ASN A 63 -4.98 16.33 18.04
CA ASN A 63 -4.98 14.87 18.07
C ASN A 63 -5.80 14.24 19.19
N GLN A 64 -6.29 15.03 20.14
CA GLN A 64 -7.34 14.65 21.08
C GLN A 64 -8.64 14.31 20.34
N TYR A 65 -8.97 15.05 19.29
CA TYR A 65 -10.26 14.94 18.60
C TYR A 65 -10.25 14.08 17.35
N VAL A 66 -9.09 13.68 16.81
CA VAL A 66 -9.03 12.98 15.51
C VAL A 66 -8.25 11.68 15.50
N GLY A 67 -8.64 10.79 14.59
CA GLY A 67 -7.91 9.56 14.26
C GLY A 67 -7.94 9.28 12.75
N PRO A 68 -6.84 8.85 12.12
CA PRO A 68 -5.46 8.72 12.65
C PRO A 68 -4.85 10.06 13.13
N ARG A 69 -3.70 10.02 13.82
CA ARG A 69 -3.00 11.22 14.33
C ARG A 69 -2.51 12.09 13.16
N VAL A 70 -2.81 13.39 13.16
CA VAL A 70 -2.15 14.39 12.29
C VAL A 70 -0.73 14.61 12.82
N ARG A 71 0.27 14.61 11.96
CA ARG A 71 1.69 14.73 12.34
C ARG A 71 2.33 15.96 11.70
N GLY A 72 3.38 16.48 12.32
CA GLY A 72 4.23 17.51 11.73
C GLY A 72 3.62 18.91 11.74
N ILE A 73 2.62 19.16 12.59
CA ILE A 73 2.09 20.51 12.81
C ILE A 73 3.21 21.33 13.46
N THR A 74 3.50 22.50 12.89
CA THR A 74 4.47 23.45 13.46
C THR A 74 3.87 24.84 13.55
N SER A 75 4.33 25.63 14.51
CA SER A 75 3.85 26.99 14.73
C SER A 75 4.99 27.94 15.06
N ALA A 76 4.83 29.20 14.65
CA ALA A 76 5.76 30.28 14.95
C ALA A 76 4.97 31.53 15.32
N THR A 77 5.11 31.98 16.57
CA THR A 77 4.50 33.22 17.07
C THR A 77 5.48 34.37 16.95
N SER A 78 4.99 35.53 16.52
CA SER A 78 5.74 36.79 16.41
C SER A 78 5.44 37.71 17.59
N ALA A 79 6.28 38.73 17.78
CA ALA A 79 6.07 39.75 18.80
C ALA A 79 4.78 40.57 18.59
N GLU A 80 4.28 40.66 17.34
CA GLU A 80 3.09 41.41 16.95
C GLU A 80 1.78 40.64 17.15
N ARG A 81 1.78 39.55 17.93
CA ARG A 81 0.61 38.67 18.13
C ARG A 81 0.07 38.07 16.82
N HIS A 82 0.98 37.81 15.88
CA HIS A 82 0.70 36.93 14.75
C HIS A 82 1.27 35.54 15.03
N CYS A 83 0.50 34.49 14.77
CA CYS A 83 0.98 33.12 14.83
C CYS A 83 0.77 32.45 13.47
N ARG A 84 1.85 31.93 12.88
CA ARG A 84 1.79 31.13 11.65
C ARG A 84 1.82 29.65 12.02
N ILE A 85 0.80 28.91 11.63
CA ILE A 85 0.71 27.46 11.82
C ILE A 85 0.90 26.81 10.46
N GLN A 86 1.90 25.93 10.32
CA GLN A 86 2.12 25.13 9.13
C GLN A 86 1.52 23.74 9.33
N VAL A 87 0.67 23.35 8.41
CA VAL A 87 -0.02 22.05 8.40
C VAL A 87 0.48 21.26 7.19
N PRO A 88 1.14 20.11 7.36
CA PRO A 88 1.55 19.30 6.24
C PRO A 88 0.35 18.57 5.61
N GLU A 89 0.47 18.21 4.33
CA GLU A 89 -0.38 17.17 3.74
C GLU A 89 -0.13 15.86 4.49
N SER A 90 -1.19 15.17 4.91
CA SER A 90 -1.04 13.93 5.66
C SER A 90 -1.06 12.71 4.76
N ASP A 91 -0.05 11.85 4.91
CA ASP A 91 0.01 10.52 4.28
C ASP A 91 -1.00 9.53 4.89
N THR A 92 -1.57 9.88 6.05
CA THR A 92 -2.47 9.00 6.81
C THR A 92 -3.94 9.39 6.70
N LYS A 93 -4.27 10.39 5.86
CA LYS A 93 -5.66 10.78 5.56
C LYS A 93 -6.49 9.59 5.05
N PRO A 94 -7.81 9.55 5.29
CA PRO A 94 -8.61 10.59 5.97
C PRO A 94 -8.43 10.60 7.49
N HIS A 95 -8.35 11.80 8.07
CA HIS A 95 -8.50 12.08 9.49
C HIS A 95 -9.98 12.29 9.81
N MET A 96 -10.50 11.50 10.73
CA MET A 96 -11.88 11.50 11.19
C MET A 96 -11.97 11.99 12.63
N PHE A 97 -13.00 12.77 12.95
CA PHE A 97 -13.29 13.18 14.32
C PHE A 97 -13.78 11.99 15.17
N ARG A 98 -13.31 11.90 16.42
CA ARG A 98 -13.70 10.88 17.42
C ARG A 98 -14.83 11.41 18.30
N GLY A 99 -15.69 10.51 18.80
CA GLY A 99 -16.93 10.87 19.49
C GLY A 99 -16.89 10.81 21.01
N ASP A 100 -15.70 10.85 21.61
CA ASP A 100 -15.54 10.39 23.00
C ASP A 100 -15.55 11.55 24.02
N GLU A 101 -15.40 12.79 23.57
CA GLU A 101 -15.42 13.97 24.44
C GLU A 101 -16.39 15.02 23.90
N ALA A 102 -17.46 15.23 24.67
CA ALA A 102 -18.42 16.34 24.62
C ALA A 102 -18.49 17.07 23.28
N ASP A 103 -19.49 16.71 22.45
CA ASP A 103 -19.92 17.39 21.22
C ASP A 103 -19.72 18.93 21.32
N GLN A 104 -18.53 19.41 20.99
CA GLN A 104 -18.37 20.80 20.61
C GLN A 104 -19.20 20.92 19.34
N ALA A 105 -20.11 21.89 19.28
CA ALA A 105 -21.17 21.96 18.26
C ALA A 105 -20.68 21.93 16.79
N LEU A 106 -19.36 22.02 16.55
CA LEU A 106 -18.69 21.99 15.25
C LEU A 106 -17.93 20.68 14.94
N LEU A 107 -17.65 19.83 15.94
CA LEU A 107 -16.76 18.67 15.81
C LEU A 107 -17.53 17.35 16.02
N HIS A 108 -18.32 16.93 15.03
CA HIS A 108 -19.12 15.71 15.16
C HIS A 108 -18.31 14.45 14.87
N ALA A 109 -18.54 13.42 15.68
CA ALA A 109 -17.95 12.09 15.51
C ALA A 109 -18.17 11.52 14.11
N GLY A 110 -17.12 10.91 13.54
CA GLY A 110 -17.15 10.28 12.22
C GLY A 110 -17.11 11.25 11.04
N GLN A 111 -17.16 12.57 11.26
CA GLN A 111 -17.01 13.53 10.18
C GLN A 111 -15.55 13.61 9.70
N VAL A 112 -15.40 13.74 8.39
CA VAL A 112 -14.17 14.12 7.71
C VAL A 112 -14.38 15.53 7.18
N TRP A 113 -13.45 16.42 7.45
CA TRP A 113 -13.47 17.77 6.90
C TRP A 113 -12.39 17.91 5.84
N VAL A 114 -12.71 18.67 4.79
CA VAL A 114 -11.80 19.03 3.69
C VAL A 114 -11.84 20.53 3.50
N ARG A 115 -10.78 21.07 2.91
CA ARG A 115 -10.73 22.48 2.51
C ARG A 115 -11.05 22.59 1.02
N ARG A 116 -11.99 23.46 0.66
CA ARG A 116 -12.37 23.75 -0.74
C ARG A 116 -12.30 25.26 -0.96
N GLY A 117 -11.23 25.70 -1.62
CA GLY A 117 -10.91 27.13 -1.67
C GLY A 117 -10.73 27.70 -0.25
N PRO A 118 -11.36 28.84 0.10
CA PRO A 118 -11.18 29.45 1.42
C PRO A 118 -12.00 28.77 2.54
N LYS A 119 -12.91 27.83 2.22
CA LYS A 119 -13.87 27.27 3.17
C LYS A 119 -13.51 25.86 3.62
N ASN A 120 -13.88 25.54 4.85
CA ASN A 120 -13.88 24.18 5.36
C ASN A 120 -15.28 23.59 5.13
N GLU A 121 -15.36 22.40 4.55
CA GLU A 121 -16.61 21.71 4.24
C GLU A 121 -16.52 20.23 4.65
N PRO A 122 -17.64 19.58 5.03
CA PRO A 122 -17.65 18.14 5.21
C PRO A 122 -17.27 17.44 3.90
N ALA A 123 -16.47 16.39 3.99
CA ALA A 123 -16.03 15.61 2.85
C ALA A 123 -17.22 14.96 2.13
N THR A 124 -17.22 15.00 0.81
CA THR A 124 -18.18 14.24 0.00
C THR A 124 -17.71 12.77 -0.14
N PRO A 125 -18.58 11.85 -0.58
CA PRO A 125 -18.15 10.48 -0.90
C PRO A 125 -16.95 10.43 -1.87
N ASP A 126 -16.94 11.29 -2.88
CA ASP A 126 -15.84 11.39 -3.86
C ASP A 126 -14.51 11.79 -3.22
N ASP A 127 -14.53 12.69 -2.23
CA ASP A 127 -13.31 13.08 -1.49
C ASP A 127 -12.74 11.90 -0.72
N VAL A 128 -13.60 11.20 0.01
CA VAL A 128 -13.22 10.04 0.83
C VAL A 128 -12.68 8.93 -0.06
N GLU A 129 -13.36 8.63 -1.17
CA GLU A 129 -12.89 7.66 -2.15
C GLU A 129 -11.52 8.04 -2.73
N ARG A 130 -11.34 9.32 -3.09
CA ARG A 130 -10.04 9.82 -3.59
C ARG A 130 -8.93 9.64 -2.56
N MET A 131 -9.16 9.99 -1.29
CA MET A 131 -8.16 9.81 -0.22
C MET A 131 -7.81 8.33 -0.02
N ILE A 132 -8.81 7.46 0.01
CA ILE A 132 -8.60 6.00 0.16
C ILE A 132 -7.79 5.47 -1.03
N ARG A 133 -8.16 5.83 -2.27
CA ARG A 133 -7.43 5.42 -3.48
C ARG A 133 -5.97 5.88 -3.43
N GLN A 134 -5.71 7.13 -3.06
CA GLN A 134 -4.34 7.67 -2.92
C GLN A 134 -3.53 6.88 -1.88
N ARG A 135 -4.12 6.61 -0.71
CA ARG A 135 -3.46 5.85 0.36
C ARG A 135 -3.17 4.40 -0.03
N VAL A 136 -4.12 3.73 -0.68
CA VAL A 136 -3.95 2.35 -1.18
C VAL A 136 -2.86 2.31 -2.24
N ALA A 137 -2.87 3.26 -3.18
CA ALA A 137 -1.85 3.35 -4.22
C ALA A 137 -0.44 3.53 -3.63
N GLY A 138 -0.27 4.45 -2.67
CA GLY A 138 1.01 4.63 -1.96
C GLY A 138 1.46 3.35 -1.23
N SER A 139 0.54 2.69 -0.52
CA SER A 139 0.85 1.44 0.19
C SER A 139 1.24 0.29 -0.75
N LEU A 140 0.61 0.21 -1.92
CA LEU A 140 0.95 -0.80 -2.93
C LEU A 140 2.29 -0.52 -3.61
N GLU A 141 2.64 0.74 -3.84
CA GLU A 141 3.96 1.10 -4.39
C GLU A 141 5.07 0.82 -3.38
N ASP A 142 4.86 1.14 -2.09
CA ASP A 142 5.79 0.77 -1.02
C ASP A 142 6.00 -0.75 -0.94
N LEU A 143 4.92 -1.52 -1.06
CA LEU A 143 4.99 -2.98 -1.10
C LEU A 143 5.78 -3.47 -2.32
N ARG A 144 5.52 -2.91 -3.49
CA ARG A 144 6.23 -3.23 -4.73
C ARG A 144 7.72 -2.97 -4.58
N LEU A 145 8.12 -1.81 -4.04
CA LEU A 145 9.53 -1.48 -3.80
C LEU A 145 10.19 -2.46 -2.82
N ARG A 146 9.47 -2.89 -1.77
CA ARG A 146 9.96 -3.91 -0.83
C ARG A 146 10.13 -5.28 -1.48
N VAL A 147 9.23 -5.68 -2.37
CA VAL A 147 9.36 -6.94 -3.12
C VAL A 147 10.57 -6.87 -4.06
N LEU A 148 10.71 -5.79 -4.83
CA LEU A 148 11.84 -5.61 -5.76
C LEU A 148 13.20 -5.54 -5.04
N THR A 149 13.26 -4.96 -3.85
CA THR A 149 14.50 -4.89 -3.05
C THR A 149 14.82 -6.22 -2.34
N ALA A 150 13.82 -7.03 -2.02
CA ALA A 150 14.02 -8.38 -1.49
C ALA A 150 14.62 -9.36 -2.53
N GLU A 151 14.55 -9.04 -3.83
CA GLU A 151 15.13 -9.82 -4.93
C GLU A 151 16.63 -9.56 -5.17
N GLY A 152 17.34 -8.92 -4.22
CA GLY A 152 18.80 -8.70 -4.27
C GLY A 152 19.65 -9.98 -4.36
N PRO A 153 20.94 -9.87 -4.76
CA PRO A 153 21.78 -10.94 -5.31
C PRO A 153 22.12 -11.99 -4.25
N GLY A 154 21.22 -12.95 -4.10
CA GLY A 154 21.23 -13.96 -3.04
C GLY A 154 19.90 -14.71 -2.92
N ALA A 155 18.89 -14.37 -3.73
CA ALA A 155 17.69 -15.15 -3.95
C ALA A 155 18.07 -16.54 -4.51
N GLY A 156 18.43 -17.45 -3.62
CA GLY A 156 18.42 -18.87 -3.90
C GLY A 156 17.02 -19.30 -4.35
N ASP A 157 16.99 -20.35 -5.15
CA ASP A 157 15.85 -20.96 -5.86
C ASP A 157 14.72 -21.43 -4.90
N GLY A 158 14.09 -20.49 -4.19
CA GLY A 158 13.10 -20.69 -3.13
C GLY A 158 12.12 -19.53 -3.01
N PRO A 159 11.05 -19.67 -2.19
CA PRO A 159 9.98 -18.68 -2.14
C PRO A 159 10.51 -17.40 -1.51
N VAL A 160 10.44 -16.28 -2.25
CA VAL A 160 10.86 -14.96 -1.76
C VAL A 160 10.03 -14.62 -0.52
N PRO A 161 10.65 -14.52 0.67
CA PRO A 161 9.91 -14.20 1.87
C PRO A 161 9.47 -12.74 1.80
N VAL A 162 8.19 -12.50 1.52
CA VAL A 162 7.63 -11.15 1.54
C VAL A 162 7.36 -10.77 3.00
N ARG A 163 7.99 -9.68 3.46
CA ARG A 163 7.72 -9.08 4.76
C ARG A 163 6.74 -7.93 4.59
N LEU A 164 5.51 -8.13 5.08
CA LEU A 164 4.48 -7.08 5.06
C LEU A 164 4.65 -6.03 6.18
N SER A 165 5.49 -6.29 7.19
CA SER A 165 5.71 -5.39 8.32
C SER A 165 7.19 -5.07 8.52
N SER A 166 7.45 -3.86 9.01
CA SER A 166 8.77 -3.38 9.43
C SER A 166 9.10 -3.75 10.89
N GLU A 167 8.17 -4.39 11.60
CA GLU A 167 8.39 -4.78 13.00
C GLU A 167 9.46 -5.88 13.11
N PRO A 168 10.45 -5.72 14.02
CA PRO A 168 11.40 -6.77 14.34
C PRO A 168 10.65 -8.01 14.85
N GLY A 169 10.62 -9.08 14.06
CA GLY A 169 9.96 -10.34 14.43
C GLY A 169 8.67 -10.64 13.66
N ALA A 170 8.21 -9.76 12.77
CA ALA A 170 7.11 -10.08 11.87
C ALA A 170 7.47 -11.31 11.01
N LEU A 171 6.66 -12.37 11.12
CA LEU A 171 6.89 -13.60 10.37
C LEU A 171 6.77 -13.33 8.87
N PRO A 172 7.73 -13.78 8.04
CA PRO A 172 7.60 -13.69 6.60
C PRO A 172 6.37 -14.49 6.16
N ILE A 173 5.58 -13.93 5.25
CA ILE A 173 4.51 -14.72 4.63
C ILE A 173 5.17 -15.67 3.65
N VAL A 174 5.17 -16.95 4.00
CA VAL A 174 5.50 -18.03 3.08
C VAL A 174 4.21 -18.38 2.36
N PRO A 175 4.09 -18.16 1.04
CA PRO A 175 2.91 -18.58 0.29
C PRO A 175 2.72 -20.07 0.51
N ASP A 176 1.48 -20.49 0.76
CA ASP A 176 1.13 -21.91 0.80
C ASP A 176 1.32 -22.47 -0.62
N ILE A 177 2.49 -23.07 -0.86
CA ILE A 177 2.89 -23.59 -2.17
C ILE A 177 1.96 -24.72 -2.61
N ASP A 178 1.40 -25.48 -1.67
CA ASP A 178 0.46 -26.55 -2.01
C ASP A 178 -0.88 -25.98 -2.50
N LYS A 179 -1.28 -24.77 -2.08
CA LYS A 179 -2.46 -24.08 -2.64
C LYS A 179 -2.18 -23.36 -3.95
N THR A 180 -1.04 -22.67 -4.06
CA THR A 180 -0.73 -21.83 -5.24
C THR A 180 -0.17 -22.65 -6.40
N HIS A 181 0.56 -23.73 -6.11
CA HIS A 181 1.20 -24.63 -7.07
C HIS A 181 0.87 -26.10 -6.73
N PRO A 182 -0.42 -26.49 -6.82
CA PRO A 182 -0.89 -27.79 -6.32
C PRO A 182 -0.31 -28.98 -7.10
N PHE A 183 0.20 -28.77 -8.31
CA PHE A 183 0.61 -29.87 -9.17
C PHE A 183 2.13 -30.09 -9.16
N SER A 184 2.56 -31.30 -8.82
CA SER A 184 3.87 -31.82 -9.26
C SER A 184 3.84 -32.21 -10.74
N THR A 185 5.00 -32.44 -11.39
CA THR A 185 5.05 -32.97 -12.77
C THR A 185 4.27 -34.29 -12.91
N ARG A 186 4.27 -35.12 -11.86
CA ARG A 186 3.56 -36.41 -11.85
C ARG A 186 2.04 -36.22 -11.78
N THR A 187 1.56 -35.35 -10.88
CA THR A 187 0.12 -35.09 -10.74
C THR A 187 -0.42 -34.33 -11.94
N LEU A 188 0.35 -33.39 -12.49
CA LEU A 188 0.01 -32.68 -13.73
C LEU A 188 -0.18 -33.65 -14.91
N GLY A 189 0.69 -34.67 -15.04
CA GLY A 189 0.52 -35.72 -16.03
C GLY A 189 -0.73 -36.57 -15.82
N LYS A 190 -1.04 -36.92 -14.56
CA LYS A 190 -2.26 -37.65 -14.21
C LYS A 190 -3.52 -36.89 -14.63
N GLU A 191 -3.59 -35.58 -14.37
CA GLU A 191 -4.69 -34.70 -14.77
C GLU A 191 -4.87 -34.55 -16.29
N LEU A 192 -3.83 -34.86 -17.06
CA LEU A 192 -3.82 -34.83 -18.52
C LEU A 192 -3.99 -36.23 -19.15
N GLY A 193 -4.03 -37.30 -18.34
CA GLY A 193 -4.00 -38.67 -18.85
C GLY A 193 -2.68 -39.05 -19.54
N LYS A 194 -1.56 -38.42 -19.15
CA LYS A 194 -0.23 -38.61 -19.75
C LYS A 194 0.80 -39.04 -18.71
N GLY A 195 1.92 -39.61 -19.17
CA GLY A 195 3.04 -39.99 -18.30
C GLY A 195 3.84 -38.77 -17.79
N GLN A 196 4.58 -38.96 -16.69
CA GLN A 196 5.45 -37.93 -16.11
C GLN A 196 6.51 -37.42 -17.12
N ASN A 197 7.15 -38.32 -17.87
CA ASN A 197 8.17 -37.93 -18.86
C ASN A 197 7.58 -37.09 -20.00
N TRP A 198 6.38 -37.46 -20.47
CA TRP A 198 5.65 -36.68 -21.49
C TRP A 198 5.34 -35.28 -20.96
N THR A 199 4.90 -35.19 -19.71
CA THR A 199 4.55 -33.93 -19.07
C THR A 199 5.77 -33.02 -18.89
N ALA A 200 6.91 -33.59 -18.47
CA ALA A 200 8.16 -32.84 -18.37
C ALA A 200 8.60 -32.27 -19.74
N ALA A 201 8.47 -33.07 -20.82
CA ALA A 201 8.76 -32.62 -22.17
C ALA A 201 7.78 -31.51 -22.63
N ALA A 202 6.49 -31.65 -22.33
CA ALA A 202 5.47 -30.67 -22.67
C ALA A 202 5.70 -29.32 -21.97
N VAL A 203 5.99 -29.35 -20.67
CA VAL A 203 6.37 -28.17 -19.87
C VAL A 203 7.59 -27.47 -20.46
N ALA A 204 8.63 -28.22 -20.82
CA ALA A 204 9.85 -27.67 -21.44
C ALA A 204 9.56 -27.06 -22.81
N CYS A 205 8.76 -27.73 -23.63
CA CYS A 205 8.39 -27.27 -24.96
C CYS A 205 7.59 -25.95 -24.94
N LEU A 206 6.69 -25.80 -23.96
CA LEU A 206 5.92 -24.58 -23.73
C LEU A 206 6.66 -23.52 -22.91
N GLN A 207 7.91 -23.81 -22.51
CA GLN A 207 8.74 -22.91 -21.68
C GLN A 207 8.00 -22.44 -20.42
N LEU A 208 7.28 -23.35 -19.75
CA LEU A 208 6.56 -23.03 -18.52
C LEU A 208 7.50 -23.01 -17.30
N LYS A 209 8.59 -23.76 -17.36
CA LYS A 209 9.62 -23.76 -16.31
C LYS A 209 10.35 -22.41 -16.27
N GLY A 210 10.55 -21.86 -15.08
CA GLY A 210 11.21 -20.56 -14.87
C GLY A 210 10.26 -19.35 -14.93
N LYS A 211 8.99 -19.55 -15.30
CA LYS A 211 7.97 -18.50 -15.33
C LYS A 211 7.11 -18.54 -14.05
N PRO A 212 7.16 -17.53 -13.17
CA PRO A 212 6.48 -17.55 -11.87
C PRO A 212 4.96 -17.79 -11.94
N GLU A 213 4.32 -17.38 -13.04
CA GLU A 213 2.89 -17.56 -13.24
C GLU A 213 2.48 -19.03 -13.54
N PHE A 214 3.45 -19.89 -13.84
CA PHE A 214 3.24 -21.30 -14.21
C PHE A 214 3.98 -22.29 -13.31
N TRP A 215 5.13 -21.90 -12.75
CA TRP A 215 6.08 -22.82 -12.16
C TRP A 215 6.76 -22.26 -10.90
N PHE A 216 6.99 -23.17 -9.96
CA PHE A 216 7.78 -22.93 -8.77
C PHE A 216 8.79 -24.07 -8.57
N GLY A 217 10.05 -23.71 -8.36
CA GLY A 217 11.14 -24.62 -8.01
C GLY A 217 11.55 -24.46 -6.56
N SER A 218 11.80 -25.56 -5.85
CA SER A 218 12.46 -25.53 -4.54
C SER A 218 13.45 -26.67 -4.38
N LYS A 219 14.49 -26.48 -3.57
CA LYS A 219 15.40 -27.56 -3.19
C LYS A 219 14.75 -28.46 -2.14
N GLY A 220 14.56 -29.73 -2.47
CA GLY A 220 14.12 -30.75 -1.53
C GLY A 220 15.20 -31.15 -0.52
N MET A 221 14.81 -31.90 0.50
CA MET A 221 15.66 -32.31 1.63
C MET A 221 16.97 -33.03 1.24
N HIS A 222 17.03 -33.62 0.04
CA HIS A 222 18.21 -34.32 -0.48
C HIS A 222 18.84 -33.63 -1.70
N GLY A 223 18.60 -32.33 -1.88
CA GLY A 223 19.15 -31.54 -2.99
C GLY A 223 18.46 -31.77 -4.34
N TYR A 224 17.41 -32.58 -4.41
CA TYR A 224 16.61 -32.73 -5.62
C TYR A 224 15.68 -31.53 -5.79
N ALA A 225 15.62 -30.97 -7.01
CA ALA A 225 14.67 -29.91 -7.33
C ALA A 225 13.22 -30.45 -7.30
N ILE A 226 12.41 -29.95 -6.37
CA ILE A 226 10.96 -30.14 -6.34
C ILE A 226 10.37 -29.13 -7.32
N GLN A 227 9.65 -29.62 -8.33
CA GLN A 227 8.99 -28.79 -9.33
C GLN A 227 7.48 -28.83 -9.10
N ARG A 228 6.90 -27.65 -8.91
CA ARG A 228 5.46 -27.44 -8.74
C ARG A 228 4.91 -26.52 -9.82
N TYR A 229 3.63 -26.68 -10.16
CA TYR A 229 2.95 -25.97 -11.24
C TYR A 229 1.58 -25.47 -10.81
N THR A 230 1.17 -24.36 -11.40
CA THR A 230 -0.13 -23.70 -11.16
C THR A 230 -1.26 -24.34 -12.00
N GLU A 231 -2.50 -24.00 -11.68
CA GLU A 231 -3.68 -24.28 -12.53
C GLU A 231 -3.55 -23.68 -13.93
N ARG A 232 -2.87 -22.53 -14.06
CA ARG A 232 -2.62 -21.90 -15.37
C ARG A 232 -1.71 -22.75 -16.24
N ALA A 233 -0.75 -23.46 -15.65
CA ALA A 233 0.12 -24.38 -16.39
C ALA A 233 -0.68 -25.59 -16.92
N LEU A 234 -1.58 -26.15 -16.08
CA LEU A 234 -2.50 -27.20 -16.49
C LEU A 234 -3.43 -26.74 -17.62
N ALA A 235 -4.01 -25.54 -17.50
CA ALA A 235 -4.87 -24.95 -18.53
C ALA A 235 -4.12 -24.74 -19.85
N ALA A 236 -2.88 -24.24 -19.82
CA ALA A 236 -2.06 -24.05 -21.02
C ALA A 236 -1.77 -25.38 -21.73
N LEU A 237 -1.48 -26.44 -20.98
CA LEU A 237 -1.27 -27.79 -21.53
C LEU A 237 -2.57 -28.37 -22.13
N ARG A 238 -3.72 -28.17 -21.47
CA ARG A 238 -5.03 -28.59 -21.98
C ARG A 238 -5.38 -27.86 -23.27
N ALA A 239 -5.18 -26.54 -23.32
CA ALA A 239 -5.40 -25.75 -24.52
C ALA A 239 -4.55 -26.25 -25.69
N LYS A 240 -3.28 -26.61 -25.44
CA LYS A 240 -2.42 -27.15 -26.48
C LYS A 240 -2.91 -28.50 -27.02
N LEU A 241 -3.39 -29.39 -26.15
CA LEU A 241 -3.96 -30.67 -26.55
C LEU A 241 -5.33 -30.55 -27.24
N GLN A 242 -6.09 -29.49 -26.94
CA GLN A 242 -7.34 -29.20 -27.65
C GLN A 242 -7.08 -28.68 -29.06
N GLU A 243 -6.06 -27.83 -29.23
CA GLU A 243 -5.62 -27.31 -30.53
C GLU A 243 -5.05 -28.43 -31.42
N ASP A 244 -4.20 -29.29 -30.86
CA ASP A 244 -3.58 -30.41 -31.55
C ASP A 244 -3.63 -31.68 -30.68
N PRO A 245 -4.68 -32.52 -30.80
CA PRO A 245 -4.82 -33.74 -30.02
C PRO A 245 -3.71 -34.78 -30.28
N ALA A 246 -3.05 -34.72 -31.43
CA ALA A 246 -1.96 -35.60 -31.82
C ALA A 246 -0.58 -35.05 -31.42
N TRP A 247 -0.52 -33.91 -30.74
CA TRP A 247 0.71 -33.24 -30.37
C TRP A 247 1.65 -34.13 -29.54
N ASP A 248 2.87 -34.33 -30.06
CA ASP A 248 3.97 -35.00 -29.36
C ASP A 248 5.06 -33.98 -28.97
N PRO A 249 5.19 -33.64 -27.67
CA PRO A 249 6.21 -32.71 -27.20
C PRO A 249 7.64 -33.22 -27.45
N PHE A 250 7.87 -34.54 -27.57
CA PHE A 250 9.19 -35.07 -27.89
C PHE A 250 9.58 -34.84 -29.35
N ALA A 251 8.63 -35.00 -30.28
CA ALA A 251 8.84 -34.63 -31.68
C ALA A 251 9.15 -33.13 -31.81
N GLU A 252 8.42 -32.29 -31.09
CA GLU A 252 8.63 -30.84 -31.09
C GLU A 252 10.00 -30.44 -30.53
N LEU A 253 10.41 -31.00 -29.39
CA LEU A 253 11.75 -30.76 -28.84
C LEU A 253 12.85 -31.19 -29.81
N ARG A 254 12.69 -32.36 -30.46
CA ARG A 254 13.63 -32.83 -31.49
C ARG A 254 13.72 -31.88 -32.67
N ARG A 255 12.59 -31.35 -33.16
CA ARG A 255 12.56 -30.34 -34.23
C ARG A 255 13.32 -29.08 -33.84
N ARG A 256 13.29 -28.69 -32.57
CA ARG A 256 14.01 -27.53 -32.02
C ARG A 256 15.48 -27.83 -31.68
N GLY A 257 15.96 -29.06 -31.90
CA GLY A 257 17.32 -29.46 -31.51
C GLY A 257 17.56 -29.54 -30.00
N LEU A 258 16.49 -29.50 -29.19
CA LEU A 258 16.57 -29.58 -27.74
C LEU A 258 16.46 -31.04 -27.29
N ARG A 259 17.42 -31.50 -26.48
CA ARG A 259 17.31 -32.82 -25.85
C ARG A 259 16.33 -32.75 -24.68
N PRO A 260 15.39 -33.70 -24.52
CA PRO A 260 14.58 -33.77 -23.31
C PRO A 260 15.55 -33.95 -22.14
N GLY A 261 15.61 -32.94 -21.25
CA GLY A 261 16.47 -32.99 -20.08
C GLY A 261 16.15 -34.26 -19.30
N ARG A 262 17.14 -35.15 -19.11
CA ARG A 262 16.99 -36.28 -18.19
C ARG A 262 16.76 -35.64 -16.82
N GLY A 263 15.58 -35.84 -16.24
CA GLY A 263 15.16 -35.25 -14.97
C GLY A 263 16.10 -35.62 -13.83
N GLY A 264 17.19 -34.86 -13.68
CA GLY A 264 18.29 -35.15 -12.78
C GLY A 264 19.50 -34.25 -13.04
N GLU A 265 19.30 -32.97 -13.36
CA GLU A 265 20.36 -31.98 -13.11
C GLU A 265 20.39 -31.75 -11.60
N LYS A 266 21.48 -32.21 -10.97
CA LYS A 266 21.83 -31.82 -9.60
C LYS A 266 22.25 -30.34 -9.67
N THR A 267 21.48 -29.46 -9.03
CA THR A 267 21.81 -28.04 -8.80
C THR A 267 22.13 -27.74 -7.34
#